data_AF-A0A2K4XF34-F1
#
_entry.id   AF-A0A2K4XF34-F1
#
_cell.length_a   1.000
_cell.length_b   1.000
_cell.length_c   1.000
_cell.angle_alpha   90.00
_cell.angle_beta   90.00
_cell.angle_gamma   90.00
#
_symmetry.space_group_name_H-M   'P 1'
#
loop_
_entity.id
_entity.type
_entity.pdbx_description
1 polymer ?
#
loop_
_entity_poly.entity_id
_entity_poly.type
_entity_poly.pdbx_seq_one_letter_code
_entity_poly.pdbx_strand_id
1 'polypeptide(L)'
;MKITVMRLYKVIHRAPWRVVKISKKRQQLRFRRAMVALKIALEQEKQETKEMLTIYRRYTQGQTNKEELKRANEQFVDILKGLGLGVFALLPFAPITIPLVVKLGSLVGVDVLPSSFNINKPIKELDQKIAQENQEQQSNNSIKK
;
A
#
# COMPACT_ATOMS: atom_id res chain seq x y z
N MET A 1 -52.19 -18.07 -25.43
CA MET A 1 -51.01 -17.21 -25.66
C MET A 1 -50.47 -16.68 -24.31
N LYS A 2 -49.77 -17.48 -23.49
CA LYS A 2 -49.25 -17.05 -22.15
C LYS A 2 -47.85 -17.56 -21.79
N ILE A 3 -47.18 -18.29 -22.68
CA ILE A 3 -45.92 -19.01 -22.35
C ILE A 3 -44.66 -18.14 -22.62
N THR A 4 -44.77 -17.08 -23.43
CA THR A 4 -43.62 -16.28 -23.89
C THR A 4 -43.08 -15.32 -22.81
N VAL A 5 -43.95 -14.79 -21.94
CA VAL A 5 -43.60 -13.71 -21.00
C VAL A 5 -42.64 -14.20 -19.89
N MET A 6 -42.85 -15.42 -19.38
CA MET A 6 -41.99 -16.01 -18.34
C MET A 6 -40.54 -16.28 -18.79
N ARG A 7 -40.29 -16.50 -20.09
CA ARG A 7 -38.93 -16.70 -20.61
C ARG A 7 -38.18 -15.38 -20.81
N LEU A 8 -38.88 -14.28 -21.09
CA LEU A 8 -38.27 -12.98 -21.37
C LEU A 8 -37.61 -12.36 -20.12
N TYR A 9 -38.28 -12.42 -18.97
CA TYR A 9 -37.70 -11.98 -17.69
C TYR A 9 -36.41 -12.73 -17.34
N LYS A 10 -36.26 -13.99 -17.78
CA LYS A 10 -35.05 -14.78 -17.53
C LYS A 10 -33.82 -14.29 -18.31
N VAL A 11 -34.01 -13.61 -19.43
CA VAL A 11 -32.90 -13.15 -20.29
C VAL A 11 -32.45 -11.74 -19.90
N ILE A 12 -33.41 -10.89 -19.50
CA ILE A 12 -33.14 -9.48 -19.15
C ILE A 12 -32.27 -9.35 -17.90
N HIS A 13 -32.42 -10.21 -16.89
CA HIS A 13 -31.58 -10.17 -15.68
C HIS A 13 -30.24 -10.90 -15.83
N ARG A 14 -30.07 -11.78 -16.84
CA ARG A 14 -28.81 -12.51 -17.07
C ARG A 14 -27.70 -11.60 -17.57
N ALA A 15 -28.03 -10.65 -18.43
CA ALA A 15 -27.09 -9.63 -18.93
C ALA A 15 -26.49 -8.76 -17.80
N PRO A 16 -27.28 -8.10 -16.92
CA PRO A 16 -26.74 -7.30 -15.84
C PRO A 16 -25.91 -8.14 -14.85
N TRP A 17 -26.29 -9.39 -14.57
CA TRP A 17 -25.48 -10.23 -13.69
C TRP A 17 -24.11 -10.58 -14.29
N ARG A 18 -24.06 -10.81 -15.61
CA ARG A 18 -22.78 -10.98 -16.33
C ARG A 18 -21.95 -9.70 -16.31
N VAL A 19 -22.55 -8.55 -16.54
CA VAL A 19 -21.87 -7.24 -16.49
C VAL A 19 -21.31 -6.97 -15.09
N VAL A 20 -22.06 -7.28 -14.02
CA VAL A 20 -21.58 -7.17 -12.64
C VAL A 20 -20.37 -8.08 -12.40
N LYS A 21 -20.40 -9.35 -12.84
CA LYS A 21 -19.26 -10.27 -12.73
C LYS A 21 -18.03 -9.77 -13.50
N ILE A 22 -18.22 -9.31 -14.74
CA ILE A 22 -17.15 -8.76 -15.59
C ILE A 22 -16.56 -7.49 -14.97
N SER A 23 -17.42 -6.58 -14.50
CA SER A 23 -17.03 -5.36 -13.83
C SER A 23 -16.22 -5.66 -12.57
N LYS A 24 -16.70 -6.58 -11.72
CA LYS A 24 -15.98 -7.03 -10.51
C LYS A 24 -14.57 -7.56 -10.85
N LYS A 25 -14.45 -8.42 -11.86
CA LYS A 25 -13.14 -8.94 -12.31
C LYS A 25 -12.24 -7.84 -12.86
N ARG A 26 -12.79 -6.90 -13.62
CA ARG A 26 -12.08 -5.73 -14.15
C ARG A 26 -11.57 -4.84 -13.01
N GLN A 27 -12.41 -4.54 -12.01
CA GLN A 27 -12.02 -3.73 -10.86
C GLN A 27 -10.92 -4.41 -10.04
N GLN A 28 -11.04 -5.71 -9.80
CA GLN A 28 -9.99 -6.48 -9.12
C GLN A 28 -8.64 -6.42 -9.87
N LEU A 29 -8.66 -6.55 -11.20
CA LEU A 29 -7.46 -6.43 -12.03
C LEU A 29 -6.85 -5.01 -12.00
N ARG A 30 -7.69 -3.97 -12.09
CA ARG A 30 -7.24 -2.58 -11.98
C ARG A 30 -6.60 -2.32 -10.62
N PHE A 31 -7.24 -2.80 -9.55
CA PHE A 31 -6.75 -2.66 -8.19
C PHE A 31 -5.43 -3.40 -7.98
N ARG A 32 -5.29 -4.63 -8.48
CA ARG A 32 -4.03 -5.39 -8.43
C ARG A 32 -2.90 -4.64 -9.14
N ARG A 33 -3.17 -4.03 -10.31
CA ARG A 33 -2.17 -3.20 -11.02
C ARG A 33 -1.78 -1.97 -10.22
N ALA A 34 -2.74 -1.28 -9.61
CA ALA A 34 -2.46 -0.14 -8.74
C ALA A 34 -1.61 -0.54 -7.54
N MET A 35 -1.87 -1.71 -6.93
CA MET A 35 -1.05 -2.23 -5.83
C MET A 35 0.37 -2.63 -6.28
N VAL A 36 0.53 -3.20 -7.47
CA VAL A 36 1.87 -3.47 -8.03
C VAL A 36 2.62 -2.17 -8.29
N ALA A 37 1.95 -1.15 -8.84
CA ALA A 37 2.55 0.16 -9.05
C ALA A 37 2.92 0.84 -7.72
N LEU A 38 2.09 0.69 -6.69
CA LEU A 38 2.39 1.14 -5.33
C LEU A 38 3.63 0.46 -4.76
N LYS A 39 3.74 -0.86 -4.91
CA LYS A 39 4.94 -1.59 -4.51
C LYS A 39 6.19 -1.02 -5.17
N ILE A 40 6.15 -0.84 -6.50
CA ILE A 40 7.29 -0.30 -7.26
C ILE A 40 7.62 1.13 -6.81
N ALA A 41 6.62 1.98 -6.62
CA ALA A 41 6.80 3.35 -6.15
C ALA A 41 7.45 3.40 -4.76
N LEU A 42 6.97 2.57 -3.83
CA LEU A 42 7.53 2.45 -2.48
C LEU A 42 8.95 1.87 -2.47
N GLU A 43 9.29 1.01 -3.44
CA GLU A 43 10.66 0.50 -3.62
C GLU A 43 11.61 1.54 -4.23
N GLN A 44 11.10 2.40 -5.13
CA GLN A 44 11.88 3.38 -5.88
C GLN A 44 12.15 4.68 -5.12
N GLU A 45 11.19 5.18 -4.32
CA GLU A 45 11.34 6.40 -3.49
C GLU A 45 12.06 6.12 -2.15
N LYS A 46 13.20 5.44 -2.22
CA LYS A 46 13.72 4.64 -1.12
C LYS A 46 14.17 5.42 0.12
N GLN A 47 14.67 6.66 -0.02
CA GLN A 47 15.19 7.42 1.12
C GLN A 47 14.06 8.11 1.90
N GLU A 48 13.23 8.90 1.22
CA GLU A 48 12.08 9.59 1.81
C GLU A 48 11.03 8.61 2.34
N THR A 49 10.76 7.52 1.60
CA THR A 49 9.83 6.48 2.05
C THR A 49 10.34 5.75 3.30
N LYS A 50 11.65 5.50 3.41
CA LYS A 50 12.23 4.90 4.64
C LYS A 50 12.03 5.79 5.84
N GLU A 51 12.24 7.10 5.68
CA GLU A 51 12.02 8.08 6.75
C GLU A 51 10.55 8.15 7.14
N MET A 52 9.65 8.26 6.16
CA MET A 52 8.19 8.23 6.34
C MET A 52 7.75 6.98 7.11
N LEU A 53 8.14 5.78 6.65
CA LEU A 53 7.78 4.52 7.30
C LEU A 53 8.39 4.39 8.70
N THR A 54 9.57 4.96 8.93
CA THR A 54 10.20 5.01 10.26
C THR A 54 9.41 5.88 11.23
N ILE A 55 8.89 7.03 10.79
CA ILE A 55 8.00 7.89 11.59
C ILE A 55 6.75 7.11 11.99
N TYR A 56 6.13 6.40 11.05
CA TYR A 56 4.98 5.55 11.37
C TYR A 56 5.30 4.44 12.38
N ARG A 57 6.49 3.86 12.30
CA ARG A 57 6.97 2.86 13.26
C ARG A 57 7.24 3.45 14.65
N ARG A 58 7.79 4.66 14.75
CA ARG A 58 7.98 5.37 16.02
C ARG A 58 6.65 5.80 16.64
N TYR A 59 5.68 6.13 15.79
CA TYR A 59 4.34 6.46 16.22
C TYR A 59 3.61 5.29 16.86
N THR A 60 3.74 4.06 16.33
CA THR A 60 3.18 2.87 17.00
C THR A 60 3.83 2.57 18.35
N GLN A 61 5.03 3.11 18.60
CA GLN A 61 5.77 3.02 19.87
C GLN A 61 5.48 4.20 20.82
N GLY A 62 4.64 5.16 20.41
CA GLY A 62 4.29 6.34 21.20
C GLY A 62 5.35 7.43 21.26
N GLN A 63 6.39 7.37 20.41
CA GLN A 63 7.58 8.25 20.48
C GLN A 63 7.67 9.26 19.32
N THR A 64 6.55 9.83 18.86
CA THR A 64 6.55 10.71 17.68
C THR A 64 5.93 12.08 17.94
N ASN A 65 6.50 13.09 17.28
CA ASN A 65 5.93 14.44 17.23
C ASN A 65 4.76 14.48 16.22
N LYS A 66 3.62 15.09 16.59
CA LYS A 66 2.42 15.17 15.74
C LYS A 66 2.70 15.79 14.37
N GLU A 67 3.66 16.71 14.30
CA GLU A 67 4.08 17.36 13.06
C GLU A 67 4.79 16.41 12.10
N GLU A 68 5.68 15.55 12.60
CA GLU A 68 6.38 14.53 11.79
C GLU A 68 5.39 13.53 11.21
N LEU A 69 4.42 13.09 12.02
CA LEU A 69 3.36 12.21 11.57
C LEU A 69 2.51 12.84 10.46
N LYS A 70 2.22 14.14 10.59
CA LYS A 70 1.44 14.87 9.58
C LYS A 70 2.19 14.92 8.25
N ARG A 71 3.49 15.24 8.26
CA ARG A 71 4.34 15.27 7.05
C ARG A 71 4.45 13.90 6.39
N ALA A 72 4.69 12.86 7.18
CA ALA A 72 4.73 11.48 6.68
C ALA A 72 3.40 11.08 6.02
N ASN A 73 2.28 11.52 6.58
CA ASN A 73 0.96 11.26 6.02
C ASN A 73 0.69 12.02 4.74
N GLU A 74 1.10 13.29 4.65
CA GLU A 74 1.00 14.07 3.41
C GLU A 74 1.79 13.39 2.27
N GLN A 75 3.03 12.98 2.54
CA GLN A 75 3.85 12.21 1.58
C GLN A 75 3.16 10.92 1.12
N PHE A 76 2.65 10.12 2.06
CA PHE A 76 1.96 8.88 1.73
C PHE A 76 0.68 9.09 0.89
N VAL A 77 -0.10 10.11 1.26
CA VAL A 77 -1.32 10.53 0.56
C VAL A 77 -1.01 10.94 -0.88
N ASP A 78 0.10 11.63 -1.12
CA ASP A 78 0.49 12.06 -2.46
C ASP A 78 0.98 10.89 -3.32
N ILE A 79 1.71 9.92 -2.76
CA ILE A 79 2.02 8.64 -3.42
C ILE A 79 0.72 7.92 -3.84
N LEU A 80 -0.26 7.81 -2.92
CA LEU A 80 -1.55 7.17 -3.21
C LEU A 80 -2.34 7.92 -4.30
N LYS A 81 -2.37 9.25 -4.28
CA LYS A 81 -3.02 10.05 -5.33
C LYS A 81 -2.35 9.86 -6.68
N GLY A 82 -1.02 9.90 -6.74
CA GLY A 82 -0.25 9.70 -7.98
C GLY A 82 -0.50 8.33 -8.64
N LEU A 83 -0.85 7.33 -7.84
CA LEU A 83 -1.13 5.96 -8.30
C LEU A 83 -2.61 5.69 -8.58
N GLY A 84 -3.49 6.71 -8.49
CA GLY A 84 -4.93 6.57 -8.70
C GLY A 84 -5.66 5.85 -7.55
N LEU A 85 -5.02 5.75 -6.38
CA LEU A 85 -5.57 5.23 -5.13
C LEU A 85 -6.16 6.38 -4.26
N GLY A 86 -6.61 7.47 -4.88
CA GLY A 86 -7.05 8.70 -4.21
C GLY A 86 -8.19 8.52 -3.20
N VAL A 87 -9.02 7.48 -3.35
CA VAL A 87 -10.07 7.13 -2.36
C VAL A 87 -9.46 6.78 -1.00
N PHE A 88 -8.28 6.16 -0.98
CA PHE A 88 -7.56 5.81 0.25
C PHE A 88 -6.79 6.99 0.82
N ALA A 89 -6.46 7.98 -0.02
CA ALA A 89 -5.75 9.20 0.37
C ALA A 89 -6.64 10.19 1.17
N LEU A 90 -7.97 10.00 1.13
CA LEU A 90 -8.95 10.79 1.87
C LEU A 90 -9.24 10.26 3.29
N LEU A 91 -8.64 9.14 3.70
CA LEU A 91 -8.98 8.49 4.98
C LEU A 91 -8.36 9.25 6.18
N PRO A 92 -9.18 9.72 7.14
CA PRO A 92 -8.72 10.52 8.27
C PRO A 92 -8.21 9.65 9.44
N PHE A 93 -7.27 8.71 9.23
CA PHE A 93 -6.69 7.90 10.33
C PHE A 93 -5.27 7.37 10.03
N ALA A 94 -4.27 8.27 9.97
CA ALA A 94 -2.85 7.98 9.71
C ALA A 94 -2.24 6.70 10.38
N PRO A 95 -2.52 6.34 11.66
CA PRO A 95 -2.07 5.06 12.23
C PRO A 95 -2.61 3.79 11.56
N ILE A 96 -3.83 3.86 11.01
CA ILE A 96 -4.56 2.72 10.47
C ILE A 96 -4.28 2.56 8.97
N THR A 97 -3.86 3.65 8.30
CA THR A 97 -3.70 3.68 6.84
C THR A 97 -2.67 2.67 6.32
N ILE A 98 -1.50 2.56 6.96
CA ILE A 98 -0.49 1.56 6.56
C ILE A 98 -1.01 0.13 6.73
N PRO A 99 -1.47 -0.32 7.92
CA PRO A 99 -2.04 -1.65 8.09
C PRO A 99 -3.17 -1.96 7.10
N LEU A 100 -3.99 -0.96 6.78
CA LEU A 100 -5.08 -1.10 5.82
C LEU A 100 -4.57 -1.34 4.40
N VAL A 101 -3.62 -0.52 3.92
CA VAL A 101 -3.04 -0.66 2.58
C VAL A 101 -2.29 -2.00 2.45
N VAL A 102 -1.59 -2.42 3.50
CA VAL A 102 -0.91 -3.74 3.57
C VAL A 102 -1.91 -4.90 3.50
N LYS A 103 -3.01 -4.82 4.26
CA LYS A 103 -4.08 -5.82 4.19
C LYS A 103 -4.77 -5.85 2.83
N LEU A 104 -4.96 -4.70 2.21
CA LEU A 104 -5.59 -4.60 0.90
C LEU A 104 -4.69 -5.11 -0.23
N GLY A 105 -3.38 -4.82 -0.16
CA GLY A 105 -2.38 -5.38 -1.06
C GLY A 105 -2.34 -6.91 -0.97
N SER A 106 -2.22 -7.46 0.24
CA SER A 106 -2.21 -8.91 0.46
C SER A 106 -3.51 -9.59 0.01
N LEU A 107 -4.67 -8.93 0.16
CA LEU A 107 -5.96 -9.42 -0.33
C LEU A 107 -6.01 -9.56 -1.87
N VAL A 108 -5.20 -8.78 -2.60
CA VAL A 108 -5.04 -8.93 -4.06
C VAL A 108 -3.74 -9.61 -4.47
N GLY A 109 -3.03 -10.21 -3.51
CA GLY A 109 -1.81 -10.98 -3.72
C GLY A 109 -0.58 -10.12 -4.05
N VAL A 110 -0.53 -8.88 -3.57
CA VAL A 110 0.60 -7.96 -3.74
C VAL A 110 1.14 -7.56 -2.37
N ASP A 111 2.40 -7.90 -2.11
CA ASP A 111 3.12 -7.36 -0.96
C ASP A 111 3.58 -5.94 -1.29
N VAL A 112 2.92 -4.95 -0.69
CA VAL A 112 3.14 -3.53 -0.98
C VAL A 112 4.27 -2.91 -0.17
N LEU A 113 4.72 -3.56 0.92
CA LEU A 113 5.82 -3.00 1.71
C LEU A 113 7.17 -3.35 1.08
N PRO A 114 8.17 -2.46 1.21
CA PRO A 114 9.52 -2.80 0.83
C PRO A 114 10.03 -3.94 1.71
N SER A 115 10.84 -4.85 1.14
CA SER A 115 11.36 -6.04 1.83
C SER A 115 12.14 -5.74 3.12
N SER A 116 12.65 -4.52 3.26
CA SER A 116 13.31 -4.03 4.47
C SER A 116 12.36 -3.83 5.66
N PHE A 117 11.05 -3.70 5.41
CA PHE A 117 10.04 -3.45 6.42
C PHE A 117 9.46 -4.77 6.96
N ASN A 118 10.23 -5.45 7.82
CA ASN A 118 9.75 -6.62 8.55
C ASN A 118 8.92 -6.18 9.77
N ILE A 119 7.59 -6.14 9.63
CA ILE A 119 6.66 -5.92 10.75
C ILE A 119 6.79 -7.02 11.81
N ASN A 120 7.20 -8.24 11.41
CA ASN A 120 7.26 -9.43 12.26
C ASN A 120 8.62 -9.68 12.95
N LYS A 121 9.66 -8.88 12.69
CA LYS A 121 10.97 -9.07 13.35
C LYS A 121 11.05 -8.27 14.66
N PRO A 122 11.66 -8.84 15.72
CA PRO A 122 11.91 -8.11 16.96
C PRO A 122 12.82 -6.91 16.68
N ILE A 123 12.43 -5.75 17.23
CA ILE A 123 12.99 -4.42 16.89
C ILE A 123 14.51 -4.35 17.11
N LYS A 124 15.05 -5.03 18.13
CA LYS A 124 16.48 -5.02 18.47
C LYS A 124 17.40 -5.53 17.35
N GLU A 125 16.98 -6.55 16.60
CA GLU A 125 17.79 -7.12 15.51
C GLU A 125 17.84 -6.19 14.28
N LEU A 126 16.84 -5.34 14.13
CA LEU A 126 16.72 -4.42 13.01
C LEU A 126 17.52 -3.15 13.24
N ASP A 127 17.53 -2.62 14.47
CA ASP A 127 18.36 -1.46 14.82
C ASP A 127 19.85 -1.79 14.69
N GLN A 128 20.22 -3.03 15.04
CA GLN A 128 21.56 -3.55 14.81
C GLN A 128 21.89 -3.64 13.31
N LYS A 129 20.96 -4.12 12.47
CA LYS A 129 21.17 -4.18 11.01
C LYS A 129 21.24 -2.81 10.34
N ILE A 130 20.43 -1.86 10.78
CA ILE A 130 20.45 -0.49 10.25
C ILE A 130 21.76 0.21 10.67
N ALA A 131 22.22 0.01 11.91
CA ALA A 131 23.51 0.49 12.35
C ALA A 131 24.66 -0.13 11.53
N GLN A 132 24.58 -1.43 11.23
CA GLN A 132 25.54 -2.14 10.38
C GLN A 132 25.53 -1.65 8.93
N GLU A 133 24.35 -1.53 8.29
CA GLU A 133 24.22 -1.01 6.91
C GLU A 133 24.74 0.43 6.78
N ASN A 134 24.48 1.28 7.78
CA ASN A 134 24.98 2.65 7.78
C ASN A 134 26.50 2.71 7.97
N GLN A 135 27.09 1.80 8.76
CA GLN A 135 28.53 1.67 8.92
C GLN A 135 29.21 1.16 7.63
N GLU A 136 28.62 0.17 6.96
CA GLU A 136 29.12 -0.36 5.69
C GLU A 136 29.03 0.65 4.54
N GLN A 137 27.99 1.50 4.52
CA GLN A 137 27.86 2.58 3.55
C GLN A 137 28.88 3.70 3.79
N GLN A 138 29.18 4.02 5.05
CA GLN A 138 30.21 5.00 5.40
C GLN A 138 31.61 4.49 5.06
N SER A 139 31.92 3.21 5.30
CA SER A 139 33.22 2.64 4.93
C SER A 139 33.42 2.59 3.41
N ASN A 140 32.39 2.20 2.65
CA ASN A 140 32.48 2.10 1.20
C ASN A 140 32.61 3.46 0.49
N ASN A 141 32.07 4.54 1.08
CA ASN A 141 32.25 5.90 0.55
C ASN A 141 33.61 6.51 0.90
N SER A 142 34.24 6.10 2.00
CA SER A 142 35.62 6.50 2.33
C SER A 142 36.68 5.78 1.51
N ILE A 143 36.39 4.59 0.97
CA ILE A 143 37.32 3.81 0.13
C ILE A 143 37.28 4.25 -1.35
N LYS A 144 36.22 4.95 -1.78
CA LYS A 144 36.03 5.46 -3.15
C LYS A 144 36.45 6.92 -3.35
N LYS A 145 37.01 7.59 -2.33
CA LYS A 145 37.56 8.95 -2.41
C LYS A 145 39.08 8.95 -2.42
#